data_AF-A0A381VHY1-F1
#
_entry.id   AF-A0A381VHY1-F1
#
_cell.length_a   1.000
_cell.length_b   1.000
_cell.length_c   1.000
_cell.angle_alpha   90.00
_cell.angle_beta   90.00
_cell.angle_gamma   90.00
#
_symmetry.space_group_name_H-M   'P 1'
#
loop_
_entity.id
_entity.type
_entity.pdbx_description
1 polymer ?
#
loop_
_entity_poly.entity_id
_entity_poly.type
_entity_poly.pdbx_seq_one_letter_code
_entity_poly.pdbx_strand_id
1 'polypeptide(L)' 'VTNRINPNIVNAIDPPIDEANSWLVGRTFTDEKPLLNLAQAVPSYAPSKDLTNFMAERVQLFETAQYGP' A
#
# COMPACT_ATOMS: atom_id res chain seq x y z
N VAL A 1 30.47 12.74 9.95
CA VAL A 1 30.33 11.26 9.96
C VAL A 1 29.74 10.85 8.63
N THR A 2 30.50 10.18 7.77
CA THR A 2 29.98 9.61 6.53
C THR A 2 29.26 8.31 6.86
N ASN A 3 27.93 8.33 6.85
CA ASN A 3 27.14 7.12 7.07
C ASN A 3 27.33 6.18 5.88
N ARG A 4 27.97 5.03 6.11
CA ARG A 4 28.01 3.93 5.14
C ARG A 4 26.62 3.31 5.07
N ILE A 5 26.00 3.37 3.89
CA ILE A 5 24.75 2.67 3.58
C ILE A 5 25.06 1.19 3.36
N ASN A 6 24.15 0.31 3.78
CA ASN A 6 24.26 -1.13 3.58
C ASN A 6 24.33 -1.46 2.07
N PRO A 7 25.35 -2.18 1.57
CA PRO A 7 25.48 -2.50 0.15
C PRO A 7 24.30 -3.32 -0.40
N ASN A 8 23.60 -4.11 0.43
CA ASN A 8 22.41 -4.85 0.00
C ASN A 8 21.23 -3.93 -0.31
N ILE A 9 21.14 -2.77 0.35
CA ILE A 9 20.13 -1.76 0.03
C ILE A 9 20.50 -1.05 -1.27
N VAL A 10 21.77 -0.72 -1.45
CA VAL A 10 22.27 -0.08 -2.68
C VAL A 10 22.06 -0.97 -3.92
N ASN A 11 22.18 -2.28 -3.75
CA ASN A 11 22.04 -3.25 -4.83
C ASN A 11 20.60 -3.76 -5.02
N ALA A 12 19.64 -3.29 -4.23
CA ALA A 12 18.24 -3.63 -4.43
C ALA A 12 17.75 -3.02 -5.75
N ILE A 13 16.94 -3.77 -6.49
CA ILE A 13 16.23 -3.23 -7.65
C ILE A 13 14.97 -2.51 -7.18
N ASP A 14 14.61 -1.44 -7.89
CA ASP A 14 13.35 -0.76 -7.64
C ASP A 14 12.17 -1.70 -7.94
N PRO A 15 11.08 -1.65 -7.16
CA PRO A 15 9.93 -2.49 -7.42
C PRO A 15 9.26 -2.09 -8.74
N PRO A 16 8.83 -3.05 -9.58
CA PRO A 16 8.26 -2.76 -10.90
C PRO A 16 6.95 -1.98 -10.85
N ILE A 17 6.32 -1.86 -9.68
CA ILE A 17 5.08 -1.12 -9.47
C ILE A 17 5.26 0.38 -9.71
N ASP A 18 6.45 0.93 -9.45
CA ASP A 18 6.73 2.35 -9.64
C ASP A 18 6.72 2.72 -11.14
N GLU A 19 7.32 1.87 -11.97
CA GLU A 19 7.25 1.99 -13.42
C GLU A 19 5.81 1.85 -13.93
N ALA A 20 5.07 0.84 -13.47
CA ALA A 20 3.67 0.65 -13.88
C ALA A 20 2.78 1.85 -13.53
N ASN A 21 2.99 2.46 -12.35
CA ASN A 21 2.29 3.68 -11.94
C ASN A 21 2.64 4.88 -12.84
N SER A 22 3.88 4.97 -13.33
CA SER A 22 4.32 6.06 -14.22
C SER A 22 3.49 6.12 -15.52
N TRP A 23 2.97 4.98 -15.99
CA TRP A 23 2.16 4.93 -17.22
C TRP A 23 0.81 5.64 -17.08
N LEU A 24 0.34 5.85 -15.84
CA LEU A 24 -0.94 6.49 -15.53
C LEU A 24 -0.83 8.01 -15.41
N VAL A 25 0.38 8.56 -15.36
CA VAL A 25 0.61 10.01 -15.17
C VAL A 25 -0.08 10.82 -16.29
N GLY A 26 -0.89 11.80 -15.87
CA GLY A 26 -1.62 12.69 -16.77
C GLY A 26 -2.83 12.04 -17.49
N ARG A 27 -3.17 10.78 -17.18
CA ARG A 27 -4.35 10.12 -17.76
C ARG A 27 -5.57 10.31 -16.87
N THR A 28 -6.73 10.46 -17.49
CA THR A 28 -8.04 10.46 -16.85
C THR A 28 -8.87 9.30 -17.40
N PHE A 29 -9.66 8.66 -16.53
CA PHE A 29 -10.53 7.54 -16.89
C PHE A 29 -11.97 7.93 -16.61
N THR A 30 -12.88 7.65 -17.54
CA THR A 30 -14.31 7.92 -17.36
C THR A 30 -15.01 6.68 -16.81
N ASP A 31 -16.23 6.84 -16.34
CA ASP A 31 -17.02 5.71 -15.82
C ASP A 31 -17.37 4.69 -16.92
N GLU A 32 -17.49 5.13 -18.18
CA GLU A 32 -17.69 4.26 -19.34
C GLU A 32 -16.41 3.51 -19.72
N LYS A 33 -15.24 4.03 -19.34
CA LYS A 33 -13.93 3.41 -19.61
C LYS A 33 -13.00 3.55 -18.40
N PRO A 34 -13.31 2.83 -17.30
CA PRO A 34 -12.53 2.92 -16.09
C PRO A 34 -11.17 2.24 -16.26
N LEU A 35 -10.20 2.63 -15.42
CA LEU A 35 -8.95 1.90 -15.32
C LEU A 35 -9.19 0.55 -14.65
N LEU A 36 -8.89 -0.54 -15.35
CA LEU A 36 -8.82 -1.87 -14.74
C LEU A 36 -7.39 -2.11 -14.22
N ASN A 37 -7.16 -1.78 -12.95
CA ASN A 37 -5.86 -1.99 -12.32
C ASN A 37 -5.67 -3.45 -11.89
N LEU A 38 -5.10 -4.27 -12.78
CA LEU A 38 -4.74 -5.68 -12.49
C LEU A 38 -3.31 -5.84 -11.95
N ALA A 39 -2.54 -4.74 -11.85
CA ALA A 39 -1.15 -4.79 -11.40
C ALA A 39 -1.04 -5.06 -9.91
N GLN A 40 -2.04 -4.65 -9.13
CA GLN A 40 -2.14 -4.97 -7.72
C GLN A 40 -3.21 -6.03 -7.52
N ALA A 41 -2.82 -7.20 -7.00
CA ALA A 41 -3.73 -8.30 -6.64
C ALA A 41 -4.51 -7.98 -5.34
N VAL A 42 -5.12 -6.78 -5.28
CA VAL A 42 -5.93 -6.31 -4.16
C VAL A 42 -7.42 -6.57 -4.41
N PRO A 43 -8.22 -6.80 -3.35
CA PRO A 43 -9.67 -6.93 -3.51
C PRO A 43 -10.30 -5.69 -4.15
N SER A 44 -11.25 -5.90 -5.06
CA SER A 44 -12.07 -4.83 -5.67
C SER A 44 -13.29 -4.43 -4.83
N TYR A 45 -13.39 -4.95 -3.62
CA TYR A 45 -14.51 -4.76 -2.70
C TYR A 45 -14.00 -4.34 -1.32
N ALA A 46 -14.87 -3.67 -0.56
CA ALA A 46 -14.54 -3.24 0.79
C ALA A 46 -14.31 -4.46 1.73
N PRO A 47 -13.45 -4.33 2.75
CA PRO A 47 -13.34 -5.34 3.79
C PRO A 47 -14.70 -5.64 4.45
N SER A 48 -14.85 -6.83 5.01
CA SER A 48 -16.11 -7.21 5.67
C SER A 48 -16.45 -6.26 6.83
N LYS A 49 -17.75 -6.07 7.09
CA LYS A 49 -18.21 -5.17 8.15
C LYS A 49 -17.69 -5.62 9.52
N ASP A 50 -17.68 -6.93 9.77
CA ASP A 50 -17.16 -7.53 11.01
C ASP A 50 -15.69 -7.15 11.25
N LEU A 51 -14.84 -7.23 10.22
CA LEU A 51 -13.45 -6.81 10.34
C LEU A 51 -13.35 -5.31 10.65
N THR A 52 -14.08 -4.46 9.92
CA THR A 52 -14.01 -3.02 10.15
C THR A 52 -14.54 -2.61 11.52
N ASN A 53 -15.58 -3.27 12.04
CA ASN A 53 -16.13 -3.01 13.37
C ASN A 53 -15.14 -3.43 14.46
N PHE A 54 -14.56 -4.64 14.33
CA PHE A 54 -13.52 -5.10 15.24
C PHE A 54 -12.33 -4.15 15.28
N MET A 55 -11.83 -3.73 14.11
CA MET A 55 -10.72 -2.77 14.03
C MET A 55 -11.07 -1.44 14.68
N ALA A 56 -12.28 -0.92 14.48
CA ALA A 56 -12.74 0.34 15.09
C ALA A 56 -12.69 0.30 16.62
N GLU A 57 -13.04 -0.84 17.23
CA GLU A 57 -12.88 -1.04 18.68
C GLU A 57 -11.41 -1.08 19.09
N ARG A 58 -10.55 -1.79 18.34
CA ARG A 58 -9.14 -1.97 18.71
C ARG A 58 -8.32 -0.69 18.62
N VAL A 59 -8.51 0.14 17.60
CA VAL A 59 -7.71 1.36 17.41
C VAL A 59 -7.92 2.42 18.51
N GLN A 60 -8.96 2.26 19.34
CA GLN A 60 -9.20 3.14 20.50
C GLN A 60 -8.40 2.71 21.73
N LEU A 61 -7.85 1.49 21.77
CA LEU A 61 -7.15 0.93 22.91
C LEU A 61 -5.70 1.44 22.94
N PHE A 62 -5.25 1.96 24.08
CA PHE A 62 -3.89 2.48 24.25
C PHE A 62 -2.82 1.41 24.00
N GLU A 63 -3.12 0.15 24.31
CA GLU A 63 -2.27 -1.00 24.11
C GLU A 63 -1.90 -1.20 22.62
N THR A 64 -2.76 -0.75 21.68
CA THR A 64 -2.47 -0.84 20.24
C THR A 64 -1.49 0.22 19.74
N ALA A 65 -1.20 1.24 20.56
CA ALA A 65 -0.16 2.23 20.28
C ALA A 65 1.24 1.79 20.77
N GLN A 66 1.32 0.63 21.42
CA GLN A 66 2.56 0.10 21.99
C GLN A 66 3.07 -1.07 21.16
N TYR A 67 4.39 -1.18 21.01
CA TYR A 67 4.98 -2.44 20.57
C TYR A 67 4.73 -3.47 21.66
N GLY A 68 4.14 -4.61 21.27
CA GLY A 68 4.06 -5.77 22.15
C GLY A 68 5.46 -6.31 22.51
N PRO A 69 5.54 -7.24 23.48
CA PRO A 69 6.77 -7.98 23.73
C PRO A 69 7.27 -8.74 22.49
#